data_AF-A0AA37K688-F1
#
_entry.id   AF-A0AA37K688-F1
#
_cell.length_a   1.000
_cell.length_b   1.000
_cell.length_c   1.000
_cell.angle_alpha   90.00
_cell.angle_beta   90.00
_cell.angle_gamma   90.00
#
_symmetry.space_group_name_H-M   'P 1'
#
loop_
_entity.id
_entity.type
_entity.pdbx_description
1 polymer ?
#
loop_
_entity_poly.entity_id
_entity_poly.type
_entity_poly.pdbx_seq_one_letter_code
_entity_poly.pdbx_strand_id
1 'polypeptide(L)'
;MKKYQIIYADPPWNYKVYSKKGLGRSAESHYPTMSIEDICALPVGNLADKDCALFLWVTIPCLLEGLSVLKAWGFTYKTVGFVWVKQNRKADSLFWGMGYWTRSNVELCILATKGHPKRINAAVHQVIVSHIEEHSKKPQEARERIVSLMGDLPRIELFARQSTPGWDVWGNEVDSSISFP
;
A
#
# COMPACT_ATOMS: atom_id res chain seq x y z
N MET A 1 -0.41 21.98 -8.80
CA MET A 1 -0.76 20.61 -8.39
C MET A 1 -0.68 20.52 -6.87
N LYS A 2 -1.70 19.97 -6.20
CA LYS A 2 -1.72 19.83 -4.72
C LYS A 2 -0.54 18.95 -4.27
N LYS A 3 0.07 19.32 -3.14
CA LYS A 3 1.19 18.59 -2.53
C LYS A 3 0.73 17.92 -1.24
N TYR A 4 1.31 16.77 -0.94
CA TYR A 4 0.97 15.96 0.23
C TYR A 4 2.21 15.67 1.06
N GLN A 5 2.05 15.68 2.38
CA GLN A 5 3.08 15.22 3.32
C GLN A 5 2.93 13.73 3.66
N ILE A 6 1.79 13.13 3.32
CA ILE A 6 1.54 11.70 3.49
C ILE A 6 0.96 11.14 2.19
N ILE A 7 1.62 10.11 1.66
CA ILE A 7 1.10 9.30 0.55
C ILE A 7 0.92 7.88 1.06
N TYR A 8 -0.24 7.31 0.82
CA TYR A 8 -0.57 5.91 1.10
C TYR A 8 -0.94 5.24 -0.23
N ALA A 9 -0.37 4.09 -0.55
CA ALA A 9 -0.56 3.48 -1.86
C ALA A 9 -0.66 1.96 -1.76
N ASP A 10 -1.59 1.39 -2.52
CA ASP A 10 -1.74 -0.06 -2.73
C ASP A 10 -1.79 -0.38 -4.22
N PRO A 11 -0.65 -0.33 -4.94
CA PRO A 11 -0.63 -0.57 -6.38
C PRO A 11 -1.18 -1.95 -6.75
N PRO A 12 -1.87 -2.08 -7.89
CA PRO A 12 -2.38 -3.35 -8.36
C PRO A 12 -1.25 -4.18 -9.00
N TRP A 13 -0.34 -4.69 -8.19
CA TRP A 13 0.87 -5.40 -8.62
C TRP A 13 0.56 -6.57 -9.57
N ASN A 14 1.18 -6.55 -10.76
CA ASN A 14 1.32 -7.76 -11.57
C ASN A 14 2.51 -8.59 -11.03
N TYR A 15 2.30 -9.88 -10.74
CA TYR A 15 3.36 -10.80 -10.34
C TYR A 15 3.35 -12.07 -11.18
N LYS A 16 4.56 -12.56 -11.46
CA LYS A 16 4.75 -13.78 -12.26
C LYS A 16 4.08 -14.98 -11.59
N VAL A 17 3.25 -15.69 -12.36
CA VAL A 17 2.71 -16.99 -11.98
C VAL A 17 3.54 -18.11 -12.62
N TYR A 18 3.95 -19.10 -11.82
CA TYR A 18 4.80 -20.20 -12.30
C TYR A 18 4.02 -21.33 -13.02
N SER A 19 2.70 -21.20 -13.20
CA SER A 19 1.91 -22.19 -13.95
C SER A 19 0.64 -21.59 -14.57
N LYS A 20 0.15 -22.21 -15.66
CA LYS A 20 -1.12 -21.83 -16.31
C LYS A 20 -2.35 -21.98 -15.39
N LYS A 21 -2.33 -22.91 -14.43
CA LYS A 21 -3.37 -23.04 -13.39
C LYS A 21 -3.31 -21.90 -12.35
N GLY A 22 -2.16 -21.26 -12.19
CA GLY A 22 -1.97 -20.10 -11.30
C GLY A 22 -2.62 -18.82 -11.82
N LEU A 23 -2.82 -18.70 -13.15
CA LEU A 23 -3.48 -17.55 -13.79
C LEU A 23 -4.92 -17.35 -13.31
N GLY A 24 -5.67 -18.43 -13.08
CA GLY A 24 -7.05 -18.36 -12.57
C GLY A 24 -7.17 -18.08 -11.07
N ARG A 25 -6.04 -17.89 -10.36
CA ARG A 25 -5.97 -17.59 -8.92
C ARG A 25 -5.07 -16.39 -8.62
N SER A 26 -4.62 -15.67 -9.64
CA SER A 26 -3.86 -14.43 -9.51
C SER A 26 -4.78 -13.21 -9.38
N ALA A 27 -4.23 -12.10 -8.91
CA ALA A 27 -4.94 -10.82 -8.82
C ALA A 27 -5.59 -10.39 -10.15
N GLU A 28 -4.96 -10.73 -11.28
CA GLU A 28 -5.43 -10.44 -12.64
C GLU A 28 -6.81 -11.04 -12.96
N SER A 29 -7.21 -12.12 -12.28
CA SER A 29 -8.56 -12.70 -12.45
C SER A 29 -9.66 -11.87 -11.78
N HIS A 30 -9.30 -10.88 -10.95
CA HIS A 30 -10.24 -10.08 -10.16
C HIS A 30 -10.24 -8.59 -10.53
N TYR A 31 -9.12 -8.03 -11.01
CA TYR A 31 -9.01 -6.64 -11.44
C TYR A 31 -7.79 -6.45 -12.37
N PRO A 32 -7.78 -5.40 -13.24
CA PRO A 32 -6.60 -5.07 -14.04
C PRO A 32 -5.38 -4.77 -13.15
N THR A 33 -4.29 -5.49 -13.36
CA THR A 33 -3.00 -5.22 -12.71
C THR A 33 -2.10 -4.34 -13.57
N MET A 34 -1.14 -3.67 -12.96
CA MET A 34 -0.13 -2.86 -13.64
C MET A 34 1.23 -3.55 -13.62
N SER A 35 2.00 -3.36 -14.71
CA SER A 35 3.40 -3.76 -14.74
C SER A 35 4.22 -2.92 -13.75
N ILE A 36 5.39 -3.44 -13.33
CA ILE A 36 6.30 -2.68 -12.47
C ILE A 36 6.77 -1.40 -13.18
N GLU A 37 6.98 -1.48 -14.50
CA GLU A 37 7.35 -0.35 -15.34
C GLU A 37 6.29 0.75 -15.31
N ASP A 38 5.00 0.39 -15.46
CA ASP A 38 3.89 1.35 -15.42
C ASP A 38 3.74 1.98 -14.03
N ILE A 39 3.87 1.19 -12.96
CA ILE A 39 3.81 1.71 -11.59
C ILE A 39 4.98 2.69 -11.34
N CYS A 40 6.19 2.34 -11.78
CA CYS A 40 7.36 3.22 -11.65
C CYS A 40 7.21 4.51 -12.46
N ALA A 41 6.54 4.45 -13.63
CA ALA A 41 6.35 5.60 -14.52
C ALA A 41 5.35 6.63 -13.98
N LEU A 42 4.51 6.27 -13.00
CA LEU A 42 3.57 7.21 -12.39
C LEU A 42 4.32 8.40 -11.76
N PRO A 43 3.87 9.65 -11.99
CA PRO A 43 4.55 10.84 -11.50
C PRO A 43 4.25 11.13 -10.02
N VAL A 44 4.23 10.11 -9.16
CA VAL A 44 3.91 10.22 -7.72
C VAL A 44 4.89 11.14 -6.99
N GLY A 45 6.16 11.18 -7.41
CA GLY A 45 7.15 12.12 -6.87
C GLY A 45 6.75 13.60 -7.01
N ASN A 46 5.88 13.93 -7.98
CA ASN A 46 5.32 15.26 -8.18
C ASN A 46 4.17 15.58 -7.21
N LEU A 47 3.55 14.58 -6.57
CA LEU A 47 2.54 14.78 -5.51
C LEU A 47 3.19 15.04 -4.15
N ALA A 48 4.40 14.51 -3.93
CA ALA A 48 5.11 14.64 -2.66
C ALA A 48 5.57 16.08 -2.39
N ASP A 49 5.26 16.58 -1.20
CA ASP A 49 5.85 17.80 -0.63
C ASP A 49 7.37 17.60 -0.34
N LYS A 50 8.05 18.63 0.16
CA LYS A 50 9.48 18.60 0.52
C LYS A 50 9.79 17.54 1.58
N ASP A 51 8.90 17.42 2.57
CA ASP A 51 8.97 16.47 3.68
C ASP A 51 7.73 15.58 3.61
N CYS A 52 7.89 14.38 3.07
CA CYS A 52 6.77 13.48 2.79
C CYS A 52 7.08 12.05 3.25
N ALA A 53 6.12 11.42 3.91
CA ALA A 53 6.13 9.98 4.18
C ALA A 53 5.31 9.24 3.12
N LEU A 54 5.84 8.12 2.63
CA LEU A 54 5.15 7.18 1.75
C LEU A 54 4.95 5.86 2.49
N PHE A 55 3.71 5.40 2.53
CA PHE A 55 3.29 4.09 3.02
C PHE A 55 2.83 3.26 1.82
N LEU A 56 3.62 2.25 1.44
CA LEU A 56 3.42 1.46 0.23
C LEU A 56 3.14 0.00 0.58
N TRP A 57 1.93 -0.49 0.30
CA TRP A 57 1.64 -1.91 0.39
C TRP A 57 2.34 -2.69 -0.71
N VAL A 58 2.97 -3.78 -0.30
CA VAL A 58 3.60 -4.74 -1.21
C VAL A 58 3.13 -6.14 -0.85
N THR A 59 2.86 -6.94 -1.88
CA THR A 59 2.78 -8.39 -1.69
C THR A 59 4.21 -8.92 -1.51
N ILE A 60 4.38 -9.98 -0.71
CA ILE A 60 5.72 -10.55 -0.43
C ILE A 60 6.50 -10.89 -1.71
N PRO A 61 5.89 -11.48 -2.76
CA PRO A 61 6.59 -11.74 -4.01
C PRO A 61 7.07 -10.47 -4.74
N CYS A 62 6.42 -9.33 -4.53
CA CYS A 62 6.73 -8.04 -5.15
C CYS A 62 7.60 -7.14 -4.25
N LEU A 63 8.30 -7.70 -3.26
CA LEU A 63 9.07 -6.90 -2.31
C LEU A 63 10.20 -6.11 -3.02
N LEU A 64 10.91 -6.73 -3.96
CA LEU A 64 12.01 -6.08 -4.69
C LEU A 64 11.50 -5.02 -5.67
N GLU A 65 10.37 -5.29 -6.30
CA GLU A 65 9.62 -4.39 -7.16
C GLU A 65 9.14 -3.17 -6.35
N GLY A 66 8.58 -3.39 -5.16
CA GLY A 66 8.19 -2.32 -4.25
C GLY A 66 9.34 -1.38 -3.90
N LEU A 67 10.54 -1.92 -3.60
CA LEU A 67 11.74 -1.11 -3.37
C LEU A 67 12.16 -0.32 -4.62
N SER A 68 11.94 -0.86 -5.81
CA SER A 68 12.21 -0.18 -7.08
C SER A 68 11.24 0.97 -7.32
N VAL A 69 9.96 0.80 -6.98
CA VAL A 69 8.93 1.85 -7.01
C VAL A 69 9.30 3.02 -6.09
N LEU A 70 9.77 2.74 -4.86
CA LEU A 70 10.23 3.80 -3.95
C LEU A 70 11.28 4.69 -4.62
N LYS A 71 12.28 4.06 -5.24
CA LYS A 71 13.37 4.77 -5.93
C LYS A 71 12.84 5.59 -7.10
N ALA A 72 11.97 5.00 -7.93
CA ALA A 72 11.37 5.68 -9.09
C ALA A 72 10.55 6.91 -8.68
N TRP A 73 9.79 6.81 -7.59
CA TRP A 73 8.99 7.92 -7.06
C TRP A 73 9.79 8.94 -6.23
N GLY A 74 11.10 8.73 -6.06
CA GLY A 74 11.99 9.67 -5.36
C GLY A 74 11.92 9.59 -3.83
N PHE A 75 11.62 8.41 -3.28
CA PHE A 75 11.58 8.14 -1.84
C PHE A 75 12.73 7.23 -1.40
N THR A 76 13.22 7.47 -0.19
CA THR A 76 14.24 6.66 0.46
C THR A 76 13.59 5.69 1.44
N TYR A 77 13.81 4.39 1.26
CA TYR A 77 13.37 3.34 2.19
C TYR A 77 13.82 3.64 3.63
N LYS A 78 12.94 3.39 4.60
CA LYS A 78 13.25 3.50 6.02
C LYS A 78 13.08 2.18 6.76
N THR A 79 11.90 1.59 6.67
CA THR A 79 11.54 0.38 7.41
C THR A 79 10.24 -0.21 6.86
N VAL A 80 9.80 -1.34 7.40
CA VAL A 80 8.40 -1.76 7.31
C VAL A 80 7.60 -0.94 8.33
N GLY A 81 6.65 -0.13 7.84
CA GLY A 81 5.78 0.68 8.68
C GLY A 81 4.70 -0.17 9.35
N PHE A 82 4.09 -1.09 8.59
CA PHE A 82 3.10 -2.03 9.13
C PHE A 82 3.28 -3.44 8.56
N VAL A 83 2.99 -4.43 9.40
CA VAL A 83 2.86 -5.85 9.03
C VAL A 83 1.42 -6.24 9.32
N TRP A 84 0.65 -6.50 8.26
CA TRP A 84 -0.71 -6.98 8.41
C TRP A 84 -0.72 -8.51 8.51
N VAL A 85 -0.99 -9.01 9.71
CA VAL A 85 -1.23 -10.42 10.01
C VAL A 85 -2.71 -10.73 9.80
N LYS A 86 -2.98 -11.64 8.87
CA LYS A 86 -4.35 -11.95 8.43
C LYS A 86 -4.98 -13.03 9.30
N GLN A 87 -6.19 -12.78 9.79
CA GLN A 87 -7.08 -13.78 10.40
C GLN A 87 -8.14 -14.25 9.39
N ASN A 88 -8.69 -15.44 9.61
CA ASN A 88 -9.77 -15.97 8.79
C ASN A 88 -11.02 -15.08 8.88
N ARG A 89 -11.80 -14.96 7.81
CA ARG A 89 -12.97 -14.05 7.78
C ARG A 89 -13.94 -14.20 8.95
N LYS A 90 -14.10 -15.42 9.49
CA LYS A 90 -15.06 -15.74 10.56
C LYS A 90 -14.44 -16.21 11.88
N ALA A 91 -13.12 -16.45 11.90
CA ALA A 91 -12.45 -17.07 13.04
C ALA A 91 -11.13 -16.34 13.34
N ASP A 92 -10.80 -16.24 14.61
CA ASP A 92 -9.62 -15.48 15.09
C ASP A 92 -8.29 -16.21 14.81
N SER A 93 -8.36 -17.43 14.26
CA SER A 93 -7.18 -18.15 13.79
C SER A 93 -6.59 -17.51 12.54
N LEU A 94 -5.29 -17.71 12.34
CA LEU A 94 -4.55 -17.15 11.20
C LEU A 94 -5.08 -17.67 9.86
N PHE A 95 -5.22 -16.77 8.90
CA PHE A 95 -5.48 -17.10 7.51
C PHE A 95 -4.17 -17.49 6.82
N TRP A 96 -4.18 -18.63 6.13
CA TRP A 96 -3.03 -19.12 5.37
C TRP A 96 -3.29 -19.02 3.88
N GLY A 97 -2.81 -17.93 3.27
CA GLY A 97 -2.82 -17.75 1.83
C GLY A 97 -1.91 -18.73 1.10
N MET A 98 -1.93 -18.66 -0.22
CA MET A 98 -0.99 -19.39 -1.06
C MET A 98 0.42 -18.81 -0.90
N GLY A 99 1.43 -19.59 -1.26
CA GLY A 99 2.81 -19.14 -1.37
C GLY A 99 3.67 -20.26 -1.94
N TYR A 100 4.81 -19.89 -2.52
CA TYR A 100 5.65 -20.83 -3.26
C TYR A 100 6.53 -21.69 -2.37
N TRP A 101 7.12 -21.08 -1.33
CA TRP A 101 8.04 -21.73 -0.40
C TRP A 101 7.42 -21.94 0.99
N THR A 102 6.65 -20.97 1.46
CA THR A 102 5.87 -21.02 2.69
C THR A 102 4.45 -20.53 2.43
N ARG A 103 3.49 -20.87 3.29
CA ARG A 103 2.13 -20.31 3.22
C ARG A 103 2.17 -18.85 3.68
N SER A 104 1.76 -17.92 2.83
CA SER A 104 1.77 -16.49 3.16
C SER A 104 0.54 -16.11 3.98
N ASN A 105 0.75 -15.51 5.14
CA ASN A 105 -0.30 -15.01 6.03
C ASN A 105 -0.17 -13.52 6.35
N VAL A 106 0.86 -12.85 5.80
CA VAL A 106 1.11 -11.43 6.03
C VAL A 106 1.23 -10.63 4.75
N GLU A 107 0.92 -9.34 4.83
CA GLU A 107 1.28 -8.32 3.84
C GLU A 107 2.10 -7.21 4.52
N LEU A 108 3.00 -6.60 3.76
CA LEU A 108 3.90 -5.57 4.27
C LEU A 108 3.48 -4.19 3.73
N CYS A 109 3.45 -3.20 4.61
CA CYS A 109 3.36 -1.79 4.24
C CYS A 109 4.71 -1.14 4.52
N ILE A 110 5.47 -0.84 3.47
CA ILE A 110 6.78 -0.22 3.56
C ILE A 110 6.63 1.26 3.89
N LEU A 111 7.45 1.76 4.82
CA LEU A 111 7.61 3.18 5.09
C LEU A 111 8.89 3.71 4.42
N ALA A 112 8.71 4.72 3.59
CA ALA A 112 9.78 5.47 2.94
C ALA A 112 9.55 6.98 3.11
N THR A 113 10.61 7.78 2.93
CA THR A 113 10.49 9.24 3.09
C THR A 113 11.21 10.00 1.99
N LYS A 114 10.69 11.19 1.69
CA LYS A 114 11.35 12.28 0.97
C LYS A 114 11.60 13.42 1.97
N GLY A 115 12.81 13.97 1.98
CA GLY A 115 13.20 14.96 2.99
C GLY A 115 13.21 14.38 4.42
N HIS A 116 12.72 15.17 5.37
CA HIS A 116 12.76 14.90 6.81
C HIS A 116 11.38 15.06 7.47
N PRO A 117 10.36 14.25 7.08
CA PRO A 117 9.05 14.32 7.71
C PRO A 117 9.13 13.98 9.20
N LYS A 118 8.36 14.70 10.01
CA LYS A 118 8.38 14.56 11.48
C LYS A 118 7.42 13.46 11.92
N ARG A 119 7.94 12.46 12.63
CA ARG A 119 7.13 11.52 13.42
C ARG A 119 6.61 12.23 14.68
N ILE A 120 5.31 12.18 14.93
CA ILE A 120 4.70 12.80 16.12
C ILE A 120 4.38 11.80 17.23
N ASN A 121 4.22 10.52 16.91
CA ASN A 121 3.87 9.49 17.89
C ASN A 121 4.79 8.26 17.76
N ALA A 122 5.62 8.01 18.78
CA ALA A 122 6.51 6.85 18.80
C ALA A 122 5.84 5.55 19.30
N ALA A 123 4.62 5.62 19.83
CA ALA A 123 3.89 4.47 20.38
C ALA A 123 3.13 3.67 19.32
N VAL A 124 3.12 4.10 18.06
CA VAL A 124 2.44 3.35 16.99
C VAL A 124 3.21 2.06 16.70
N HIS A 125 2.56 0.93 16.96
CA HIS A 125 3.12 -0.39 16.69
C HIS A 125 2.98 -0.79 15.21
N GLN A 126 3.89 -1.64 14.73
CA GLN A 126 3.89 -2.12 13.34
C GLN A 126 2.86 -3.22 13.06
N VAL A 127 2.54 -4.07 14.04
CA VAL A 127 1.70 -5.26 13.82
C VAL A 127 0.23 -4.86 13.79
N ILE A 128 -0.46 -5.16 12.68
CA ILE A 128 -1.91 -5.05 12.53
C ILE A 128 -2.44 -6.49 12.43
N VAL A 129 -3.33 -6.88 13.34
CA VAL A 129 -3.99 -8.20 13.29
C VAL A 129 -5.46 -7.95 13.01
N SER A 130 -5.97 -8.45 11.90
CA SER A 130 -7.39 -8.31 11.57
C SER A 130 -7.91 -9.41 10.65
N HIS A 131 -9.23 -9.58 10.68
CA HIS A 131 -9.94 -10.47 9.77
C HIS A 131 -9.84 -9.97 8.33
N ILE A 132 -9.60 -10.90 7.40
CA ILE A 132 -9.69 -10.59 5.97
C ILE A 132 -11.13 -10.25 5.59
N GLU A 133 -11.27 -9.22 4.77
CA GLU A 133 -12.56 -8.77 4.25
C GLU A 133 -12.71 -9.16 2.77
N GLU A 134 -13.16 -8.23 1.94
CA GLU A 134 -13.18 -8.34 0.48
C GLU A 134 -11.76 -8.50 -0.09
N HIS A 135 -11.67 -9.04 -1.30
CA HIS A 135 -10.39 -9.35 -1.91
C HIS A 135 -9.52 -8.09 -2.07
N SER A 136 -8.29 -8.16 -1.54
CA SER A 136 -7.30 -7.07 -1.51
C SER A 136 -7.65 -5.86 -0.64
N LYS A 137 -8.79 -5.84 0.08
CA LYS A 137 -9.14 -4.73 0.98
C LYS A 137 -8.16 -4.67 2.15
N LYS A 138 -7.42 -3.57 2.25
CA LYS A 138 -6.45 -3.30 3.32
C LYS A 138 -7.16 -2.85 4.61
N PRO A 139 -6.60 -3.15 5.80
CA PRO A 139 -7.23 -2.82 7.06
C PRO A 139 -7.34 -1.30 7.25
N GLN A 140 -8.51 -0.82 7.66
CA GLN A 140 -8.75 0.60 7.96
C GLN A 140 -7.78 1.13 9.03
N GLU A 141 -7.41 0.28 9.98
CA GLU A 141 -6.45 0.58 11.04
C GLU A 141 -5.10 1.11 10.51
N ALA A 142 -4.68 0.72 9.30
CA ALA A 142 -3.46 1.26 8.71
C ALA A 142 -3.56 2.78 8.50
N ARG A 143 -4.70 3.27 7.97
CA ARG A 143 -4.93 4.71 7.77
C ARG A 143 -4.94 5.46 9.11
N GLU A 144 -5.62 4.92 10.11
CA GLU A 144 -5.70 5.48 11.46
C GLU A 144 -4.32 5.57 12.12
N ARG A 145 -3.53 4.50 12.01
CA ARG A 145 -2.15 4.47 12.53
C ARG A 145 -1.23 5.42 11.79
N ILE A 146 -1.41 5.62 10.47
CA ILE A 146 -0.66 6.64 9.71
C ILE A 146 -0.96 8.04 10.26
N VAL A 147 -2.24 8.37 10.47
CA VAL A 147 -2.64 9.67 11.03
C VAL A 147 -2.13 9.85 12.47
N SER A 148 -2.19 8.79 13.29
CA SER A 148 -1.60 8.81 14.65
C SER A 148 -0.09 9.02 14.62
N LEU A 149 0.62 8.39 13.68
CA LEU A 149 2.08 8.44 13.55
C LEU A 149 2.59 9.80 13.05
N MET A 150 1.89 10.36 12.06
CA MET A 150 2.34 11.54 11.29
C MET A 150 1.59 12.83 11.63
N GLY A 151 0.40 12.72 12.21
CA GLY A 151 -0.49 13.84 12.53
C GLY A 151 -1.53 14.14 11.45
N ASP A 152 -2.33 15.18 11.71
CA ASP A 152 -3.33 15.67 10.78
C ASP A 152 -2.69 16.55 9.70
N LEU A 153 -2.17 15.91 8.65
CA LEU A 153 -1.48 16.53 7.53
C LEU A 153 -2.22 16.23 6.21
N PRO A 154 -2.09 17.10 5.19
CA PRO A 154 -2.49 16.80 3.82
C PRO A 154 -2.00 15.42 3.38
N ARG A 155 -2.97 14.55 3.03
CA ARG A 155 -2.74 13.14 2.75
C ARG A 155 -3.61 12.63 1.62
N ILE A 156 -3.05 11.71 0.84
CA ILE A 156 -3.73 11.06 -0.29
C ILE A 156 -3.54 9.55 -0.25
N GLU A 157 -4.60 8.83 -0.61
CA GLU A 157 -4.57 7.41 -0.94
C GLU A 157 -4.58 7.21 -2.45
N LEU A 158 -3.56 6.52 -2.96
CA LEU A 158 -3.43 6.11 -4.36
C LEU A 158 -3.92 4.68 -4.53
N PHE A 159 -4.57 4.41 -5.66
CA PHE A 159 -5.26 3.16 -5.99
C PHE A 159 -6.43 2.85 -5.03
N ALA A 160 -7.07 3.90 -4.51
CA ALA A 160 -8.21 3.77 -3.62
C ALA A 160 -9.43 3.17 -4.34
N ARG A 161 -10.18 2.33 -3.63
CA ARG A 161 -11.48 1.78 -4.09
C ARG A 161 -12.70 2.41 -3.41
N GLN A 162 -12.46 3.19 -2.37
CA GLN A 162 -13.51 3.92 -1.65
C GLN A 162 -12.96 5.24 -1.15
N SER A 163 -13.82 6.26 -1.06
CA SER A 163 -13.49 7.51 -0.39
C SER A 163 -13.38 7.28 1.11
N THR A 164 -12.33 7.81 1.73
CA THR A 164 -12.13 7.75 3.19
C THR A 164 -12.15 9.17 3.75
N PRO A 165 -12.98 9.48 4.76
CA PRO A 165 -13.01 10.81 5.36
C PRO A 165 -11.62 11.30 5.77
N GLY A 166 -11.29 12.53 5.39
CA GLY A 166 -9.99 13.15 5.68
C GLY A 166 -8.83 12.68 4.80
N TRP A 167 -9.09 11.87 3.77
CA TRP A 167 -8.12 11.49 2.75
C TRP A 167 -8.59 11.97 1.38
N ASP A 168 -7.70 12.62 0.63
CA ASP A 168 -7.89 12.69 -0.82
C ASP A 168 -7.68 11.28 -1.40
N VAL A 169 -8.35 10.98 -2.50
CA VAL A 169 -8.27 9.66 -3.13
C VAL A 169 -7.98 9.76 -4.61
N TRP A 170 -7.24 8.78 -5.13
CA TRP A 170 -7.07 8.57 -6.55
C TRP A 170 -7.16 7.08 -6.85
N GLY A 171 -8.00 6.70 -7.80
CA GLY A 171 -8.21 5.30 -8.18
C GLY A 171 -9.35 5.13 -9.17
N ASN A 172 -9.41 3.97 -9.82
CA ASN A 172 -10.36 3.70 -10.90
C ASN A 172 -11.80 3.43 -10.42
N GLU A 173 -11.98 3.18 -9.12
CA GLU A 173 -13.26 2.81 -8.50
C GLU A 173 -13.80 3.94 -7.61
N VAL A 174 -13.22 5.14 -7.68
CA VAL A 174 -13.61 6.31 -6.89
C VAL A 174 -13.64 7.58 -7.74
N ASP A 175 -14.44 8.55 -7.32
CA ASP A 175 -14.36 9.92 -7.83
C ASP A 175 -13.05 10.55 -7.34
N SER A 176 -12.03 10.48 -8.19
CA SER A 176 -10.66 10.89 -7.84
C SER A 176 -10.60 12.38 -7.49
N SER A 177 -9.96 12.71 -6.38
CA SER A 177 -9.75 14.08 -5.88
C SER A 177 -8.71 14.86 -6.70
N ILE A 178 -7.89 14.15 -7.47
CA ILE A 178 -6.87 14.70 -8.37
C ILE A 178 -6.86 13.96 -9.70
N SER A 179 -6.28 14.58 -10.72
CA SER A 179 -5.85 13.93 -11.95
C SER A 179 -4.33 13.95 -12.02
N PHE A 180 -3.73 12.85 -12.47
CA PHE A 180 -2.33 12.92 -12.91
C PHE A 180 -2.26 13.75 -14.20
N PRO A 181 -1.21 14.57 -14.36
CA PRO A 181 -0.96 15.32 -15.60
C PRO A 181 -0.67 14.38 -16.78
#